data_AF-A0A352PW06-F1
#
_entry.id   AF-A0A352PW06-F1
#
_cell.length_a   1.000
_cell.length_b   1.000
_cell.length_c   1.000
_cell.angle_alpha   90.00
_cell.angle_beta   90.00
_cell.angle_gamma   90.00
#
_symmetry.space_group_name_H-M   'P 1'
#
loop_
_entity.id
_entity.type
_entity.pdbx_description
1 polymer ?
#
loop_
_entity_poly.entity_id
_entity_poly.type
_entity_poly.pdbx_seq_one_letter_code
_entity_poly.pdbx_strand_id
1 'polypeptide(L)'
;MGTGGYQLVEYQPGVRAFAKRFPNYFKKNRAHFNEVEVTIMGDVNARTTALKTNQVDVINRPDRKTAHLLSVDKNIQLVNVHGGVLYNFTILLR
;
A
#
# COMPACT_ATOMS: atom_id res chain seq x y z
N MET A 1 -12.92 -14.27 12.72
CA MET A 1 -11.62 -13.94 13.36
C MET A 1 -10.53 -14.62 12.55
N GLY A 2 -9.54 -13.88 12.04
CA GLY A 2 -8.40 -14.44 11.30
C GLY A 2 -7.23 -14.80 12.22
N THR A 3 -6.20 -15.44 11.66
CA THR A 3 -4.99 -15.85 12.39
C THR A 3 -3.80 -14.93 12.12
N GLY A 4 -4.04 -13.69 11.68
CA GLY A 4 -3.01 -12.71 11.34
C GLY A 4 -2.38 -12.04 12.56
N GLY A 5 -1.24 -11.36 12.34
CA GLY A 5 -0.52 -10.64 13.41
C GLY A 5 -1.12 -9.30 13.83
N TYR A 6 -2.20 -8.87 13.18
CA TYR A 6 -2.94 -7.65 13.50
C TYR A 6 -4.43 -7.97 13.62
N GLN A 7 -5.07 -7.41 14.65
CA GLN A 7 -6.50 -7.49 14.90
C GLN A 7 -7.18 -6.24 14.37
N LEU A 8 -8.20 -6.42 13.54
CA LEU A 8 -9.04 -5.34 13.03
C LEU A 8 -9.77 -4.67 14.21
N VAL A 9 -9.61 -3.36 14.34
CA VAL A 9 -10.29 -2.53 15.34
C VAL A 9 -11.45 -1.78 14.71
N GLU A 10 -11.25 -1.23 13.51
CA GLU A 10 -12.27 -0.48 12.80
C GLU A 10 -12.20 -0.74 11.30
N TYR A 11 -13.37 -0.83 10.67
CA TYR A 11 -13.48 -0.96 9.22
C TYR A 11 -14.60 -0.06 8.71
N GLN A 12 -14.21 0.90 7.86
CA GLN A 12 -15.13 1.75 7.12
C GLN A 12 -15.02 1.38 5.64
N PRO A 13 -16.03 0.69 5.07
CA PRO A 13 -16.01 0.25 3.69
C PRO A 13 -15.73 1.40 2.72
N GLY A 14 -14.74 1.22 1.85
CA GLY A 14 -14.35 2.24 0.86
C GLY A 14 -13.55 3.42 1.41
N VAL A 15 -13.29 3.49 2.72
CA VAL A 15 -12.57 4.60 3.37
C VAL A 15 -11.30 4.12 4.05
N ARG A 16 -11.41 3.29 5.10
CA ARG A 16 -10.26 2.89 5.92
C ARG A 16 -10.43 1.52 6.58
N ALA A 17 -9.31 0.85 6.84
CA ALA A 17 -9.21 -0.28 7.74
C ALA A 17 -8.10 -0.03 8.76
N PHE A 18 -8.45 -0.03 10.05
CA PHE A 18 -7.53 0.21 11.16
C PHE A 18 -7.37 -1.06 11.99
N ALA A 19 -6.12 -1.45 12.24
CA ALA A 19 -5.79 -2.66 12.98
C ALA A 19 -4.65 -2.43 13.98
N LYS A 20 -4.71 -3.14 15.11
CA LYS A 20 -3.67 -3.12 16.14
C LYS A 20 -2.95 -4.45 16.21
N ARG A 21 -1.69 -4.44 16.63
CA ARG A 21 -0.88 -5.65 16.79
C ARG A 21 -1.58 -6.64 17.73
N PHE A 22 -1.67 -7.89 17.32
CA PHE A 22 -2.17 -8.97 18.17
C PHE A 22 -1.03 -9.47 19.09
N PRO A 23 -1.13 -9.32 20.43
CA PRO A 23 -0.03 -9.66 21.34
C PRO A 23 0.37 -11.14 21.29
N ASN A 24 -0.59 -12.03 21.05
CA ASN A 24 -0.41 -13.48 21.10
C ASN A 24 -0.23 -14.10 19.71
N TYR A 25 0.40 -13.38 18.77
CA TYR A 25 0.63 -13.90 17.43
C TYR A 25 1.61 -15.09 17.46
N PHE A 26 1.21 -16.22 16.87
CA PHE A 26 1.92 -17.50 16.98
C PHE A 26 3.35 -17.48 16.42
N LYS A 27 3.64 -16.62 15.44
CA LYS A 27 4.94 -16.56 14.77
C LYS A 27 5.85 -15.50 15.40
N LYS A 28 6.98 -15.96 15.96
CA LYS A 28 8.04 -15.10 16.49
C LYS A 28 8.60 -14.14 15.42
N ASN A 29 9.12 -12.99 15.84
CA ASN A 29 9.75 -11.98 14.98
C ASN A 29 8.87 -11.55 13.79
N ARG A 30 7.60 -11.23 14.08
CA ARG A 30 6.60 -10.73 13.12
C ARG A 30 5.70 -9.69 13.77
N ALA A 31 4.90 -9.01 12.95
CA ALA A 31 4.02 -7.91 13.34
C ALA A 31 4.79 -6.82 14.09
N HIS A 32 5.65 -6.11 13.37
CA HIS A 32 6.63 -5.19 13.96
C HIS A 32 6.05 -3.85 14.39
N PHE A 33 4.90 -3.46 13.85
CA PHE A 33 4.24 -2.19 14.17
C PHE A 33 3.21 -2.40 15.27
N ASN A 34 2.93 -1.34 16.05
CA ASN A 34 1.88 -1.36 17.06
C ASN A 34 0.49 -1.23 16.41
N GLU A 35 0.39 -0.41 15.37
CA GLU A 35 -0.85 -0.09 14.68
C GLU A 35 -0.57 -0.02 13.17
N VAL A 36 -1.57 -0.37 12.37
CA VAL A 36 -1.52 -0.32 10.91
C VAL A 36 -2.86 0.23 10.42
N GLU A 37 -2.77 1.23 9.56
CA GLU A 37 -3.92 1.81 8.88
C GLU A 37 -3.77 1.63 7.37
N VAL A 38 -4.86 1.19 6.72
CA VAL A 38 -4.96 1.12 5.28
C VAL A 38 -6.07 2.06 4.83
N THR A 39 -5.70 3.12 4.15
CA THR A 39 -6.64 4.10 3.57
C THR A 39 -6.86 3.82 2.10
N ILE A 40 -8.13 3.83 1.67
CA ILE A 40 -8.50 3.62 0.27
C ILE A 40 -8.31 4.94 -0.49
N MET A 41 -7.39 4.95 -1.43
CA MET A 41 -7.13 6.08 -2.33
C MET A 41 -7.15 5.58 -3.78
N GLY A 42 -8.26 5.75 -4.48
CA GLY A 42 -8.44 5.23 -5.84
C GLY A 42 -7.53 5.89 -6.87
N ASP A 43 -7.36 7.21 -6.75
CA ASP A 43 -6.55 8.00 -7.68
C ASP A 43 -5.04 7.84 -7.42
N VAL A 44 -4.28 7.61 -8.49
CA VAL A 44 -2.83 7.37 -8.40
C VAL A 44 -2.05 8.64 -8.07
N ASN A 45 -2.52 9.81 -8.50
CA ASN A 45 -1.86 11.08 -8.19
C ASN A 45 -2.06 11.43 -6.72
N ALA A 46 -3.27 11.20 -6.18
CA ALA A 46 -3.56 11.36 -4.76
C ALA A 46 -2.64 10.49 -3.89
N ARG A 47 -2.47 9.19 -4.23
CA ARG A 47 -1.51 8.31 -3.54
C ARG A 47 -0.08 8.82 -3.62
N THR A 48 0.34 9.25 -4.80
CA THR A 48 1.70 9.75 -5.03
C THR A 48 1.97 11.02 -4.23
N THR A 49 1.02 11.95 -4.19
CA THR A 49 1.13 13.17 -3.38
C THR A 49 1.18 12.84 -1.90
N ALA A 50 0.31 11.95 -1.40
CA ALA A 50 0.32 11.52 0.00
C ALA A 50 1.66 10.90 0.42
N LEU A 51 2.30 10.11 -0.46
CA LEU A 51 3.64 9.60 -0.20
C LEU A 51 4.66 10.74 -0.11
N LYS A 52 4.66 11.66 -1.08
CA LYS A 52 5.61 12.79 -1.14
C LYS A 52 5.45 13.79 0.01
N THR A 53 4.26 13.87 0.61
CA THR A 53 3.97 14.74 1.75
C THR A 53 4.07 14.02 3.10
N ASN A 54 4.54 12.76 3.13
CA ASN A 54 4.61 11.90 4.32
C ASN A 54 3.25 11.71 5.03
N GLN A 55 2.14 11.77 4.29
CA GLN A 55 0.82 11.38 4.82
C GLN A 55 0.67 9.86 4.91
N VAL A 56 1.41 9.12 4.09
CA VAL A 56 1.48 7.65 4.10
C VAL A 56 2.93 7.21 3.96
N ASP A 57 3.29 6.10 4.60
CA ASP A 57 4.65 5.55 4.54
C ASP A 57 4.90 4.71 3.28
N VAL A 58 3.84 4.08 2.75
CA VAL A 58 3.92 3.15 1.63
C VAL A 58 2.69 3.29 0.74
N ILE A 59 2.90 3.25 -0.58
CA ILE A 59 1.83 3.11 -1.57
C ILE A 59 2.04 1.85 -2.42
N ASN A 60 0.95 1.26 -2.88
CA ASN A 60 0.99 0.23 -3.91
C ASN A 60 0.70 0.83 -5.29
N ARG A 61 1.22 0.16 -6.33
CA ARG A 61 0.93 0.46 -7.75
C ARG A 61 1.08 1.97 -8.05
N PRO A 62 2.30 2.54 -7.90
CA PRO A 62 2.57 3.87 -8.45
C PRO A 62 2.34 3.85 -9.97
N ASP A 63 2.13 5.02 -10.57
CA ASP A 63 2.01 5.09 -12.02
C ASP A 63 3.29 4.58 -12.67
N ARG A 64 3.17 3.54 -13.49
CA ARG A 64 4.35 2.81 -13.99
C ARG A 64 5.16 3.63 -14.99
N LYS A 65 4.53 4.55 -15.72
CA LYS A 65 5.23 5.42 -16.67
C LYS A 65 6.14 6.41 -15.93
N THR A 66 5.69 6.90 -14.78
CA THR A 66 6.37 7.92 -14.00
C THR A 66 7.06 7.41 -12.73
N ALA A 67 6.94 6.13 -12.39
CA ALA A 67 7.48 5.55 -11.14
C ALA A 67 8.97 5.81 -10.95
N HIS A 68 9.76 5.82 -12.02
CA HIS A 68 11.19 6.12 -11.98
C HIS A 68 11.50 7.53 -11.43
N LEU A 69 10.57 8.48 -11.57
CA LEU A 69 10.71 9.84 -11.04
C LEU A 69 10.60 9.87 -9.51
N LEU A 70 9.95 8.88 -8.89
CA LEU A 70 9.90 8.78 -7.43
C LEU A 70 11.27 8.46 -6.84
N SER A 71 12.12 7.75 -7.59
CA SER A 71 13.50 7.42 -7.17
C SER A 71 14.45 8.61 -7.17
N VAL A 72 14.02 9.77 -7.67
CA VAL A 72 14.80 11.02 -7.59
C VAL A 72 14.82 11.54 -6.15
N ASP A 73 13.76 11.31 -5.39
CA ASP A 73 13.72 11.64 -3.96
C ASP A 73 14.46 10.56 -3.16
N LYS A 74 15.51 10.97 -2.44
CA LYS A 74 16.35 10.06 -1.64
C LYS A 74 15.60 9.42 -0.47
N ASN A 75 14.46 9.98 -0.06
CA ASN A 75 13.63 9.43 1.00
C ASN A 75 12.65 8.36 0.50
N ILE A 76 12.50 8.20 -0.82
CA ILE A 76 11.55 7.26 -1.42
C ILE A 76 12.32 6.12 -2.09
N GLN A 77 12.08 4.90 -1.60
CA GLN A 77 12.59 3.70 -2.24
C GLN A 77 11.56 3.12 -3.21
N LEU A 78 11.90 3.08 -4.50
CA LEU A 78 11.11 2.33 -5.48
C LEU A 78 11.47 0.85 -5.43
N VAL A 79 10.48 0.00 -5.13
CA VAL A 79 10.63 -1.46 -5.13
C VAL A 79 9.89 -2.03 -6.34
N ASN A 80 10.65 -2.58 -7.30
CA ASN A 80 10.11 -3.28 -8.46
C ASN A 80 10.33 -4.79 -8.32
N VAL A 81 9.25 -5.56 -8.40
CA VAL A 81 9.27 -7.02 -8.30
C VAL A 81 8.50 -7.61 -9.47
N HIS A 82 9.03 -8.69 -10.05
CA HIS A 82 8.33 -9.44 -11.08
C HIS A 82 7.01 -9.98 -10.49
N GLY A 83 5.90 -9.68 -11.16
CA GLY A 83 4.57 -10.13 -10.75
C GLY A 83 3.80 -10.68 -11.94
N GLY A 84 2.84 -11.58 -11.68
CA GLY A 84 2.01 -12.21 -12.72
C GLY A 84 0.84 -11.36 -13.23
N VAL A 85 0.91 -10.03 -13.10
CA VAL A 85 -0.20 -9.15 -13.49
C VAL A 85 -0.09 -8.78 -14.97
N LEU A 86 -1.02 -9.25 -15.78
CA LEU A 86 -1.21 -8.78 -17.16
C LEU A 86 -1.96 -7.44 -17.14
N TYR A 87 -1.47 -6.47 -17.90
CA TYR A 87 -2.16 -5.22 -18.14
C TYR A 87 -2.56 -5.20 -19.61
N ASN A 88 -3.85 -5.41 -19.86
CA ASN A 88 -4.39 -5.63 -21.19
C ASN A 88 -4.17 -4.42 -22.11
N PHE A 89 -4.03 -4.71 -23.39
CA PHE A 89 -3.89 -3.77 -24.48
C PHE A 89 -5.22 -3.06 -24.74
N THR A 90 -5.27 -1.75 -24.56
CA THR A 90 -6.40 -0.94 -25.04
C THR A 90 -6.20 -0.69 -26.53
N ILE A 91 -6.96 -1.40 -27.37
CA ILE A 91 -6.99 -1.17 -28.81
C ILE A 91 -8.33 -0.51 -29.14
N LEU A 92 -8.27 0.67 -29.78
CA LEU A 92 -9.40 1.28 -30.46
C LEU A 92 -9.26 0.95 -31.95
N LEU A 93 -10.09 0.04 -32.44
CA LEU A 93 -10.27 -0.15 -33.89
C LEU A 93 -11.35 0.83 -34.34
N ARG A 94 -11.06 1.59 -35.38
CA ARG A 94 -12.01 2.50 -36.04
C ARG A 94 -12.68 1.79 -37.21
#